data_AF-A0A1V6CC16-F1
#
_entry.id   AF-A0A1V6CC16-F1
#
_cell.length_a   1.000
_cell.length_b   1.000
_cell.length_c   1.000
_cell.angle_alpha   90.00
_cell.angle_beta   90.00
_cell.angle_gamma   90.00
#
_symmetry.space_group_name_H-M   'P 1'
#
loop_
_entity.id
_entity.type
_entity.pdbx_description
1 polymer ?
#
loop_
_entity_poly.entity_id
_entity_poly.type
_entity_poly.pdbx_seq_one_letter_code
_entity_poly.pdbx_strand_id
1 'polypeptide(L)'
;MVSKRAGQIIEGYEIVEQIWQGSTSGVYLAKATTYDSEYGPYVAIKFLNIKHSRFNNSAHIKQFKKQAEIMMELNHPNIVKVYKLFQDPEDIGIFMEYVPGKSMRQWSMEKTFSLEEVLTIFKAMLLALDHLEQHKIIHKDIKPENILISPDLQQIKLTDFGYAIKKTFLQRDRFPYAGTERYMAPERRTGITTHKSDIYSVGKIVEEFLNKCNCEIPGYVTAILKNCIDPDPANRYEHASLVYKDLEFLTEYHRKKDAIRNSF
;
A
#
# COMPACT_ATOMS: atom_id res chain seq x y z
N MET A 1 0.21 26.28 -0.98
CA MET A 1 -0.51 26.73 0.23
C MET A 1 0.30 26.27 1.43
N VAL A 2 0.76 27.19 2.28
CA VAL A 2 1.44 26.82 3.53
C VAL A 2 0.42 26.11 4.42
N SER A 3 0.75 24.93 4.94
CA SER A 3 -0.11 24.21 5.86
C SER A 3 -0.41 25.07 7.09
N LYS A 4 -1.65 25.04 7.60
CA LYS A 4 -2.00 25.65 8.91
C LYS A 4 -1.17 25.09 10.08
N ARG A 5 -0.53 23.93 9.91
CA ARG A 5 0.28 23.26 10.93
C ARG A 5 1.79 23.49 10.77
N ALA A 6 2.25 24.14 9.70
CA ALA A 6 3.68 24.35 9.49
C ALA A 6 4.32 25.10 10.68
N GLY A 7 5.45 24.60 11.16
CA GLY A 7 6.17 25.10 12.34
C GLY A 7 5.65 24.58 13.69
N GLN A 8 4.53 23.85 13.74
CA GLN A 8 4.09 23.21 14.99
C GLN A 8 5.03 22.06 15.36
N ILE A 9 5.42 21.97 16.63
CA ILE A 9 6.23 20.88 17.16
C ILE A 9 5.32 19.90 17.89
N ILE A 10 5.31 18.64 17.46
CA ILE A 10 4.56 17.55 18.06
C ILE A 10 5.57 16.47 18.48
N GLU A 11 5.66 16.20 19.78
CA GLU A 11 6.51 15.12 20.33
C GLU A 11 7.97 15.18 19.85
N GLY A 12 8.54 16.39 19.72
CA GLY A 12 9.93 16.59 19.25
C GLY A 12 10.10 16.61 17.73
N TYR A 13 9.01 16.64 16.96
CA TYR A 13 9.05 16.76 15.50
C TYR A 13 8.32 18.02 15.03
N GLU A 14 9.03 18.90 14.33
CA GLU A 14 8.49 20.11 13.71
C GLU A 14 7.83 19.78 12.37
N ILE A 15 6.56 20.16 12.20
CA ILE A 15 5.83 19.98 10.94
C ILE A 15 6.40 20.92 9.88
N VAL A 16 6.94 20.35 8.81
CA VAL A 16 7.55 21.07 7.69
C VAL A 16 6.49 21.45 6.66
N GLU A 17 5.77 20.45 6.15
CA GLU A 17 4.80 20.65 5.09
C GLU A 17 3.71 19.58 5.09
N GLN A 18 2.63 19.87 4.36
CA GLN A 18 1.60 18.88 4.08
C GLN A 18 1.93 18.12 2.80
N ILE A 19 2.14 16.81 2.92
CA ILE A 19 2.49 15.95 1.77
C ILE A 19 1.26 15.28 1.15
N TRP A 20 0.14 15.20 1.89
CA TRP A 20 -1.11 14.65 1.37
C TRP A 20 -2.35 15.17 2.10
N GLN A 21 -3.46 15.28 1.36
CA GLN A 21 -4.78 15.64 1.89
C GLN A 21 -5.83 14.63 1.43
N GLY A 22 -6.51 14.02 2.39
CA GLY A 22 -7.70 13.19 2.18
C GLY A 22 -8.97 13.83 2.71
N SER A 23 -10.08 13.12 2.58
CA SER A 23 -11.39 13.56 3.09
C SER A 23 -11.43 13.65 4.62
N THR A 24 -10.88 12.63 5.30
CA THR A 24 -10.96 12.48 6.77
C THR A 24 -9.64 12.76 7.48
N SER A 25 -8.53 12.84 6.77
CA SER A 25 -7.19 13.00 7.35
C SER A 25 -6.25 13.75 6.41
N GLY A 26 -5.17 14.30 6.97
CA GLY A 26 -4.04 14.86 6.22
C GLY A 26 -2.73 14.26 6.70
N VAL A 27 -1.76 14.10 5.80
CA VAL A 27 -0.41 13.61 6.13
C VAL A 27 0.59 14.73 5.96
N TYR A 28 1.47 14.86 6.94
CA TYR A 28 2.46 15.92 7.04
C TYR A 28 3.85 15.34 7.19
N LEU A 29 4.83 15.93 6.50
CA LEU A 29 6.24 15.69 6.76
C LEU A 29 6.63 16.47 8.00
N ALA A 30 7.29 15.82 8.95
CA ALA A 30 7.85 16.46 10.12
C ALA A 30 9.33 16.09 10.28
N LYS A 31 10.13 17.07 10.73
CA LYS A 31 11.57 16.93 10.95
C LYS A 31 11.86 16.91 12.44
N ALA A 32 12.75 16.02 12.86
CA ALA A 32 13.20 15.98 14.25
C ALA A 32 13.84 17.32 14.66
N THR A 33 13.55 17.77 15.89
CA THR A 33 14.18 18.98 16.47
C THR A 33 15.54 18.70 17.10
N THR A 34 15.87 17.43 17.33
CA THR A 34 17.14 16.96 17.91
C THR A 34 17.75 15.84 17.07
N TYR A 35 19.06 15.61 17.20
CA TYR A 35 19.77 14.55 16.48
C TYR A 35 19.45 13.14 17.03
N ASP A 36 19.22 13.02 18.34
CA ASP A 36 18.94 11.75 19.02
C ASP A 36 17.44 11.41 19.05
N SER A 37 16.71 11.77 18.00
CA SER A 37 15.26 11.54 17.93
C SER A 37 14.92 10.06 17.78
N GLU A 38 13.84 9.64 18.44
CA GLU A 38 13.45 8.23 18.56
C GLU A 38 13.20 7.52 17.22
N TYR A 39 12.72 8.24 16.20
CA TYR A 39 12.27 7.69 14.91
C TYR A 39 13.11 8.18 13.72
N GLY A 40 14.25 8.80 14.00
CA GLY A 40 15.15 9.36 13.00
C GLY A 40 14.80 10.79 12.57
N PRO A 41 15.50 11.32 11.55
CA PRO A 41 15.49 12.75 11.23
C PRO A 41 14.17 13.24 10.61
N TYR A 42 13.40 12.34 10.00
CA TYR A 42 12.14 12.65 9.33
C TYR A 42 11.08 11.59 9.61
N VAL A 43 9.86 12.06 9.86
CA VAL A 43 8.67 11.20 10.02
C VAL A 43 7.52 11.76 9.20
N ALA A 44 6.57 10.90 8.85
CA ALA A 44 5.26 11.33 8.39
C ALA A 44 4.28 11.24 9.56
N ILE A 45 3.45 12.27 9.74
CA ILE A 45 2.39 12.29 10.73
C ILE A 45 1.05 12.42 10.02
N LYS A 46 0.22 11.38 10.12
CA LYS A 46 -1.16 11.42 9.62
C LYS A 46 -2.06 11.94 10.74
N PHE A 47 -2.73 13.06 10.55
CA PHE A 47 -3.71 13.61 11.50
C PHE A 47 -5.13 13.36 11.02
N LEU A 48 -6.02 12.99 11.95
CA LEU A 48 -7.45 12.96 11.68
C LEU A 48 -8.01 14.41 11.67
N ASN A 49 -8.83 14.74 10.70
CA ASN A 49 -9.45 16.06 10.59
C ASN A 49 -10.68 16.17 11.52
N ILE A 50 -10.46 16.56 12.77
CA ILE A 50 -11.51 16.66 13.81
C ILE A 50 -12.47 17.83 13.56
N LYS A 51 -12.04 18.91 12.88
CA LYS A 51 -12.86 20.12 12.67
C LYS A 51 -14.08 19.93 11.74
N HIS A 52 -14.14 18.84 10.97
CA HIS A 52 -15.33 18.46 10.21
C HIS A 52 -16.28 17.53 10.98
N SER A 53 -15.89 17.06 12.18
CA SER A 53 -16.78 16.31 13.06
C SER A 53 -17.40 17.23 14.11
N ARG A 54 -18.40 18.03 13.71
CA ARG A 54 -19.33 18.70 14.64
C ARG A 54 -20.19 17.71 15.45
N PHE A 55 -20.02 16.42 15.22
CA PHE A 55 -20.68 15.35 15.91
C PHE A 55 -19.63 14.42 16.51
N ASN A 56 -19.94 13.93 17.69
CA ASN A 56 -19.21 13.03 18.57
C ASN A 56 -18.88 11.68 17.87
N ASN A 57 -18.04 11.69 16.83
CA ASN A 57 -17.99 10.62 15.84
C ASN A 57 -17.01 9.52 16.21
N SER A 58 -17.33 8.81 17.30
CA SER A 58 -16.53 7.71 17.85
C SER A 58 -16.13 6.66 16.80
N ALA A 59 -16.91 6.48 15.72
CA ALA A 59 -16.62 5.51 14.67
C ALA A 59 -15.35 5.84 13.86
N HIS A 60 -15.17 7.08 13.41
CA HIS A 60 -13.97 7.47 12.65
C HIS A 60 -12.72 7.43 13.52
N ILE A 61 -12.82 7.88 14.77
CA ILE A 61 -11.72 7.78 15.74
C ILE A 61 -11.38 6.31 16.00
N LYS A 62 -12.38 5.45 16.23
CA LYS A 62 -12.18 4.01 16.41
C LYS A 62 -11.51 3.37 15.19
N GLN A 63 -11.95 3.72 13.98
CA GLN A 63 -11.35 3.21 12.75
C GLN A 63 -9.90 3.70 12.58
N PHE A 64 -9.62 4.96 12.88
CA PHE A 64 -8.29 5.55 12.81
C PHE A 64 -7.33 4.91 13.81
N LYS A 65 -7.78 4.71 15.06
CA LYS A 65 -7.03 3.95 16.07
C LYS A 65 -6.80 2.51 15.62
N LYS A 66 -7.83 1.87 15.07
CA LYS A 66 -7.74 0.48 14.59
C LYS A 66 -6.74 0.33 13.45
N GLN A 67 -6.70 1.29 12.54
CA GLN A 67 -5.68 1.36 11.49
C GLN A 67 -4.27 1.40 12.10
N ALA A 68 -4.04 2.29 13.07
CA ALA A 68 -2.74 2.39 13.75
C ALA A 68 -2.36 1.06 14.43
N GLU A 69 -3.27 0.46 15.19
CA GLU A 69 -3.06 -0.83 15.86
C GLU A 69 -2.66 -1.94 14.89
N ILE A 70 -3.36 -2.07 13.75
CA ILE A 70 -3.05 -3.08 12.73
C ILE A 70 -1.65 -2.86 12.16
N MET A 71 -1.31 -1.61 11.83
CA MET A 71 -0.02 -1.30 11.20
C MET A 71 1.15 -1.39 12.18
N MET A 72 0.95 -1.15 13.48
CA MET A 72 1.99 -1.29 14.49
C MET A 72 2.45 -2.75 14.70
N GLU A 73 1.63 -3.73 14.30
CA GLU A 73 2.02 -5.14 14.33
C GLU A 73 2.93 -5.54 13.15
N LEU A 74 3.07 -4.68 12.14
CA LEU A 74 3.74 -5.00 10.88
C LEU A 74 5.14 -4.39 10.83
N ASN A 75 6.11 -5.20 10.42
CA ASN A 75 7.49 -4.76 10.19
C ASN A 75 8.04 -5.45 8.94
N HIS A 76 7.92 -4.78 7.79
CA HIS A 76 8.27 -5.34 6.49
C HIS A 76 8.82 -4.25 5.56
N PRO A 77 9.85 -4.51 4.74
CA PRO A 77 10.45 -3.51 3.86
C PRO A 77 9.43 -2.86 2.90
N ASN A 78 8.43 -3.62 2.44
CA ASN A 78 7.39 -3.15 1.51
C ASN A 78 6.08 -2.69 2.16
N ILE A 79 6.07 -2.40 3.46
CA ILE A 79 4.92 -1.83 4.18
C ILE A 79 5.40 -0.61 4.97
N VAL A 80 4.60 0.46 4.98
CA VAL A 80 4.89 1.65 5.80
C VAL A 80 4.87 1.28 7.28
N LYS A 81 6.00 1.43 7.96
CA LYS A 81 6.18 1.24 9.39
C LYS A 81 5.46 2.33 10.17
N VAL A 82 4.57 1.93 11.07
CA VAL A 82 3.95 2.83 12.06
C VAL A 82 4.73 2.73 13.38
N TYR A 83 5.11 3.89 13.91
CA TYR A 83 5.85 3.99 15.16
C TYR A 83 4.90 4.05 16.36
N LYS A 84 3.96 4.99 16.35
CA LYS A 84 2.98 5.14 17.43
C LYS A 84 1.70 5.84 17.00
N LEU A 85 0.67 5.60 17.80
CA LEU A 85 -0.49 6.48 17.87
C LEU A 85 -0.18 7.64 18.83
N PHE A 86 -0.50 8.85 18.39
CA PHE A 86 -0.45 10.07 19.18
C PHE A 86 -1.87 10.57 19.43
N GLN A 87 -2.16 11.03 20.63
CA GLN A 87 -3.42 11.66 20.97
C GLN A 87 -3.21 12.72 22.06
N ASP A 88 -3.65 13.94 21.79
CA ASP A 88 -3.77 15.01 22.77
C ASP A 88 -5.23 15.52 22.80
N PRO A 89 -5.56 16.56 23.59
CA PRO A 89 -6.92 17.10 23.65
C PRO A 89 -7.46 17.66 22.33
N GLU A 90 -6.59 18.12 21.41
CA GLU A 90 -6.99 18.76 20.16
C GLU A 90 -6.88 17.84 18.95
N ASP A 91 -6.01 16.83 19.00
CA ASP A 91 -5.55 16.06 17.86
C ASP A 91 -5.37 14.56 18.15
N ILE A 92 -5.58 13.77 17.10
CA ILE A 92 -5.18 12.37 17.04
C ILE A 92 -4.36 12.16 15.77
N GLY A 93 -3.18 11.54 15.93
CA GLY A 93 -2.19 11.38 14.88
C GLY A 93 -1.57 9.99 14.87
N ILE A 94 -1.01 9.60 13.73
CA ILE A 94 -0.22 8.38 13.57
C ILE A 94 1.17 8.80 13.11
N PHE A 95 2.18 8.52 13.94
CA PHE A 95 3.59 8.67 13.60
C PHE A 95 4.03 7.45 12.80
N MET A 96 4.58 7.67 11.61
CA MET A 96 5.01 6.61 10.72
C MET A 96 6.26 7.02 9.95
N GLU A 97 6.94 6.04 9.35
CA GLU A 97 8.10 6.31 8.53
C GLU A 97 7.75 7.27 7.38
N TYR A 98 8.65 8.20 7.10
CA TYR A 98 8.54 9.02 5.91
C TYR A 98 9.16 8.26 4.73
N VAL A 99 8.34 8.01 3.70
CA VAL A 99 8.81 7.42 2.44
C VAL A 99 9.02 8.57 1.45
N PRO A 100 10.27 8.87 1.05
CA PRO A 100 10.54 9.89 0.05
C PRO A 100 9.95 9.46 -1.29
N GLY A 101 9.37 10.40 -2.05
CA GLY A 101 8.80 10.13 -3.37
C GLY A 101 7.29 10.38 -3.43
N LYS A 102 6.60 9.62 -4.28
CA LYS A 102 5.19 9.82 -4.62
C LYS A 102 4.42 8.51 -4.67
N SER A 103 3.10 8.57 -4.64
CA SER A 103 2.28 7.40 -4.94
C SER A 103 2.50 6.91 -6.37
N MET A 104 2.30 5.62 -6.62
CA MET A 104 2.34 5.02 -7.96
C MET A 104 1.36 5.73 -8.91
N ARG A 105 0.20 6.15 -8.42
CA ARG A 105 -0.76 6.97 -9.18
C ARG A 105 -0.14 8.28 -9.64
N GLN A 106 0.49 9.04 -8.75
CA GLN A 106 1.13 10.32 -9.09
C GLN A 106 2.27 10.13 -10.09
N TRP A 107 3.12 9.12 -9.87
CA TRP A 107 4.17 8.78 -10.84
C TRP A 107 3.59 8.45 -12.22
N SER A 108 2.45 7.76 -12.28
CA SER A 108 1.77 7.42 -13.55
C SER A 108 1.25 8.62 -14.34
N MET A 109 1.13 9.79 -13.71
CA MET A 109 0.75 11.04 -14.37
C MET A 109 1.96 11.76 -14.97
N GLU A 110 3.16 11.46 -14.49
CA GLU A 110 4.41 12.13 -14.87
C GLU A 110 5.25 11.28 -15.82
N LYS A 111 5.14 9.96 -15.73
CA LYS A 111 5.84 9.01 -16.60
C LYS A 111 5.03 7.75 -16.87
N THR A 112 5.42 7.07 -17.94
CA THR A 112 5.07 5.67 -18.19
C THR A 112 6.10 4.78 -17.51
N PHE A 113 5.64 3.73 -16.84
CA PHE A 113 6.54 2.75 -16.23
C PHE A 113 7.06 1.77 -17.29
N SER A 114 8.33 1.39 -17.20
CA SER A 114 8.86 0.29 -18.00
C SER A 114 8.33 -1.06 -17.49
N LEU A 115 8.42 -2.11 -18.31
CA LEU A 115 8.08 -3.48 -17.88
C LEU A 115 8.86 -3.87 -16.61
N GLU A 116 10.16 -3.58 -16.56
CA GLU A 116 11.02 -3.89 -15.42
C GLU A 116 10.57 -3.17 -14.14
N GLU A 117 10.20 -1.89 -14.26
CA GLU A 117 9.69 -1.11 -13.12
C GLU A 117 8.36 -1.68 -12.61
N VAL A 118 7.43 -2.03 -13.52
CA VAL A 118 6.16 -2.65 -13.14
C VAL A 118 6.38 -4.01 -12.47
N LEU A 119 7.28 -4.85 -13.00
CA LEU A 119 7.59 -6.14 -12.39
C LEU A 119 8.28 -5.99 -11.03
N THR A 120 9.13 -4.97 -10.86
CA THR A 120 9.76 -4.65 -9.56
C THR A 120 8.70 -4.25 -8.53
N ILE A 121 7.75 -3.39 -8.91
CA ILE A 121 6.62 -3.01 -8.05
C ILE A 121 5.75 -4.23 -7.75
N PHE A 122 5.48 -5.08 -8.73
CA PHE A 122 4.67 -6.28 -8.54
C PHE A 122 5.30 -7.21 -7.49
N LYS A 123 6.60 -7.51 -7.62
CA LYS A 123 7.38 -8.31 -6.66
C LYS A 123 7.31 -7.73 -5.25
N ALA A 124 7.53 -6.42 -5.10
CA ALA A 124 7.44 -5.73 -3.82
C ALA A 124 6.04 -5.87 -3.18
N MET A 125 4.97 -5.74 -3.97
CA MET A 125 3.60 -5.92 -3.48
C MET A 125 3.30 -7.36 -3.10
N LEU A 126 3.78 -8.35 -3.86
CA LEU A 126 3.60 -9.77 -3.50
C LEU A 126 4.28 -10.12 -2.18
N LEU A 127 5.47 -9.58 -1.91
CA LEU A 127 6.16 -9.74 -0.62
C LEU A 127 5.36 -9.08 0.52
N ALA A 128 4.82 -7.87 0.30
CA ALA A 128 3.94 -7.22 1.26
C ALA A 128 2.69 -8.08 1.56
N LEU A 129 2.04 -8.61 0.52
CA LEU A 129 0.84 -9.45 0.67
C LEU A 129 1.12 -10.74 1.43
N ASP A 130 2.25 -11.41 1.16
CA ASP A 130 2.64 -12.62 1.90
C ASP A 130 2.82 -12.31 3.40
N HIS A 131 3.43 -11.17 3.73
CA HIS A 131 3.55 -10.72 5.12
C HIS A 131 2.19 -10.42 5.77
N LEU A 132 1.27 -9.78 5.04
CA LEU A 132 -0.09 -9.53 5.54
C LEU A 132 -0.84 -10.84 5.81
N GLU A 133 -0.72 -11.81 4.91
CA GLU A 133 -1.33 -13.12 5.04
C GLU A 133 -0.85 -13.87 6.28
N GLN A 134 0.47 -13.86 6.54
CA GLN A 134 1.07 -14.45 7.75
C GLN A 134 0.51 -13.83 9.04
N HIS A 135 0.15 -12.54 9.01
CA HIS A 135 -0.47 -11.82 10.13
C HIS A 135 -2.01 -11.88 10.12
N LYS A 136 -2.60 -12.63 9.18
CA LYS A 136 -4.05 -12.77 8.97
C LYS A 136 -4.72 -11.42 8.71
N ILE A 137 -4.02 -10.50 8.08
CA ILE A 137 -4.51 -9.16 7.72
C ILE A 137 -4.92 -9.16 6.24
N ILE A 138 -6.04 -8.51 5.96
CA ILE A 138 -6.49 -8.25 4.59
C ILE A 138 -6.63 -6.73 4.45
N HIS A 139 -5.98 -6.15 3.47
CA HIS A 139 -5.87 -4.71 3.27
C HIS A 139 -7.17 -4.08 2.76
N LYS A 140 -7.85 -4.73 1.81
CA LYS A 140 -9.15 -4.34 1.22
C LYS A 140 -9.21 -3.04 0.42
N ASP A 141 -8.18 -2.20 0.42
CA ASP A 141 -8.15 -1.00 -0.43
C ASP A 141 -6.80 -0.80 -1.11
N ILE A 142 -6.26 -1.88 -1.70
CA ILE A 142 -5.03 -1.78 -2.48
C ILE A 142 -5.35 -1.12 -3.81
N LYS A 143 -4.64 -0.02 -4.07
CA LYS A 143 -4.79 0.84 -5.25
C LYS A 143 -3.50 1.63 -5.47
N PRO A 144 -3.26 2.20 -6.67
CA PRO A 144 -2.01 2.91 -6.97
C PRO A 144 -1.76 4.13 -6.08
N GLU A 145 -2.79 4.71 -5.48
CA GLU A 145 -2.67 5.82 -4.52
C GLU A 145 -2.06 5.37 -3.18
N ASN A 146 -2.18 4.08 -2.85
CA ASN A 146 -1.72 3.49 -1.59
C ASN A 146 -0.36 2.77 -1.72
N ILE A 147 0.31 2.89 -2.87
CA ILE A 147 1.66 2.33 -3.11
C ILE A 147 2.62 3.50 -3.25
N LEU A 148 3.47 3.73 -2.24
CA LEU A 148 4.48 4.78 -2.25
C LEU A 148 5.76 4.27 -2.92
N ILE A 149 6.34 5.10 -3.78
CA ILE A 149 7.51 4.77 -4.59
C ILE A 149 8.54 5.90 -4.49
N SER A 150 9.75 5.57 -4.06
CA SER A 150 10.90 6.47 -4.11
C SER A 150 11.39 6.69 -5.54
N PRO A 151 11.99 7.86 -5.86
CA PRO A 151 12.45 8.16 -7.21
C PRO A 151 13.41 7.13 -7.82
N ASP A 152 14.18 6.45 -6.98
CA ASP A 152 15.17 5.42 -7.34
C ASP A 152 14.62 3.98 -7.29
N LEU A 153 13.32 3.81 -7.05
CA LEU A 153 12.62 2.51 -6.88
C LEU A 153 13.15 1.63 -5.75
N GLN A 154 14.04 2.14 -4.89
CA GLN A 154 14.58 1.36 -3.76
C GLN A 154 13.55 1.16 -2.65
N GLN A 155 12.59 2.08 -2.52
CA GLN A 155 11.49 1.99 -1.56
C GLN A 155 10.17 1.90 -2.30
N ILE A 156 9.53 0.74 -2.18
CA ILE A 156 8.18 0.48 -2.70
C ILE A 156 7.35 -0.05 -1.53
N LYS A 157 6.47 0.79 -0.99
CA LYS A 157 5.80 0.54 0.28
C LYS A 157 4.28 0.69 0.17
N LEU A 158 3.56 -0.33 0.64
CA LEU A 158 2.12 -0.29 0.82
C LEU A 158 1.77 0.54 2.07
N THR A 159 0.76 1.39 1.94
CA THR A 159 0.26 2.25 3.02
C THR A 159 -1.27 2.26 3.07
N ASP A 160 -1.80 2.97 4.05
CA ASP A 160 -3.22 3.25 4.27
C ASP A 160 -4.14 2.04 4.52
N PHE A 161 -4.00 1.47 5.71
CA PHE A 161 -4.79 0.35 6.21
C PHE A 161 -6.16 0.76 6.77
N GLY A 162 -6.73 1.87 6.29
CA GLY A 162 -7.99 2.41 6.82
C GLY A 162 -9.19 1.45 6.73
N TYR A 163 -9.16 0.52 5.76
CA TYR A 163 -10.19 -0.50 5.57
C TYR A 163 -9.73 -1.90 5.96
N ALA A 164 -8.49 -2.04 6.44
CA ALA A 164 -7.90 -3.33 6.71
C ALA A 164 -8.62 -4.03 7.87
N ILE A 165 -8.64 -5.36 7.79
CA ILE A 165 -9.21 -6.22 8.83
C ILE A 165 -8.21 -7.29 9.22
N LYS A 166 -8.21 -7.66 10.51
CA LYS A 166 -7.50 -8.83 11.01
C LYS A 166 -8.50 -9.98 11.16
N LYS A 167 -8.35 -11.03 10.36
CA LYS A 167 -9.20 -12.23 10.44
C LYS A 167 -8.84 -13.02 11.70
N THR A 168 -9.65 -12.88 12.74
CA THR A 168 -9.57 -13.72 13.94
C THR A 168 -10.50 -14.94 13.86
N PHE A 169 -11.60 -14.87 13.10
CA PHE A 169 -12.58 -15.95 12.87
C PHE A 169 -13.26 -15.82 11.50
N LEU A 170 -14.12 -16.79 11.12
CA LEU A 170 -15.04 -16.74 9.96
C LEU A 170 -16.08 -15.60 10.12
N GLN A 171 -15.63 -14.35 10.09
CA GLN A 171 -16.52 -13.18 10.03
C GLN A 171 -16.78 -12.83 8.57
N ARG A 172 -18.05 -12.71 8.19
CA ARG A 172 -18.44 -12.03 6.95
C ARG A 172 -17.94 -10.60 6.98
N ASP A 173 -17.54 -10.07 5.82
CA ASP A 173 -17.12 -8.69 5.73
C ASP A 173 -18.31 -7.78 6.08
N ARG A 174 -18.16 -7.00 7.16
CA ARG A 174 -19.18 -6.03 7.60
C ARG A 174 -19.31 -4.84 6.64
N PHE A 175 -18.31 -4.63 5.79
CA PHE A 175 -18.28 -3.51 4.84
C PHE A 175 -17.85 -4.00 3.45
N PRO A 176 -18.71 -4.78 2.75
CA PRO A 176 -18.39 -5.38 1.45
C PRO A 176 -18.05 -4.34 0.37
N TYR A 177 -18.70 -3.17 0.44
CA TYR A 177 -18.52 -2.07 -0.51
C TYR A 177 -17.42 -1.07 -0.13
N ALA A 178 -16.64 -1.33 0.93
CA ALA A 178 -15.53 -0.47 1.32
C ALA A 178 -14.34 -0.56 0.35
N GLY A 179 -13.58 0.53 0.20
CA GLY A 179 -12.43 0.62 -0.70
C GLY A 179 -12.80 1.07 -2.12
N THR A 180 -11.88 0.90 -3.05
CA THR A 180 -11.98 1.49 -4.40
C THR A 180 -12.48 0.47 -5.42
N GLU A 181 -13.66 0.72 -6.00
CA GLU A 181 -14.39 -0.24 -6.84
C GLU A 181 -13.57 -0.78 -8.03
N ARG A 182 -12.75 0.06 -8.66
CA ARG A 182 -11.95 -0.29 -9.85
C ARG A 182 -10.99 -1.48 -9.63
N TYR A 183 -10.45 -1.63 -8.42
CA TYR A 183 -9.49 -2.70 -8.07
C TYR A 183 -10.12 -3.79 -7.21
N MET A 184 -11.39 -3.63 -6.84
CA MET A 184 -12.08 -4.53 -5.93
C MET A 184 -12.33 -5.89 -6.57
N ALA A 185 -11.93 -6.96 -5.87
CA ALA A 185 -12.24 -8.32 -6.27
C ALA A 185 -13.77 -8.59 -6.30
N PRO A 186 -14.32 -9.26 -7.33
CA PRO A 186 -15.77 -9.40 -7.52
C PRO A 186 -16.49 -10.04 -6.32
N GLU A 187 -15.89 -11.05 -5.69
CA GLU A 187 -16.46 -11.77 -4.55
C GLU A 187 -16.67 -10.88 -3.31
N ARG A 188 -15.99 -9.74 -3.23
CA ARG A 188 -16.18 -8.80 -2.12
C ARG A 188 -17.58 -8.20 -2.09
N ARG A 189 -18.22 -8.06 -3.26
CA ARG A 189 -19.59 -7.57 -3.38
C ARG A 189 -20.60 -8.52 -2.71
N THR A 190 -20.24 -9.79 -2.53
CA THR A 190 -21.07 -10.78 -1.82
C THR A 190 -20.73 -10.91 -0.33
N GLY A 191 -19.82 -10.07 0.20
CA GLY A 191 -19.36 -10.11 1.59
C GLY A 191 -18.27 -11.13 1.88
N ILE A 192 -17.74 -11.78 0.84
CA ILE A 192 -16.63 -12.72 0.95
C ILE A 192 -15.33 -11.94 0.72
N THR A 193 -14.39 -12.03 1.66
CA THR A 193 -13.10 -11.36 1.55
C THR A 193 -12.01 -12.27 2.11
N THR A 194 -10.96 -12.46 1.32
CA THR A 194 -9.78 -13.27 1.66
C THR A 194 -8.51 -12.54 1.20
N HIS A 195 -7.34 -13.07 1.56
CA HIS A 195 -6.06 -12.59 1.02
C HIS A 195 -6.02 -12.68 -0.51
N LYS A 196 -6.74 -13.64 -1.13
CA LYS A 196 -6.90 -13.70 -2.61
C LYS A 196 -7.60 -12.48 -3.21
N SER A 197 -8.40 -11.76 -2.42
CA SER A 197 -9.00 -10.50 -2.87
C SER A 197 -7.96 -9.38 -3.00
N ASP A 198 -6.93 -9.38 -2.16
CA ASP A 198 -5.80 -8.45 -2.27
C ASP A 198 -4.87 -8.83 -3.44
N ILE A 199 -4.66 -10.15 -3.69
CA ILE A 199 -3.95 -10.63 -4.89
C ILE A 199 -4.60 -10.12 -6.17
N TYR A 200 -5.94 -10.20 -6.26
CA TYR A 200 -6.70 -9.64 -7.39
C TYR A 200 -6.48 -8.14 -7.53
N SER A 201 -6.53 -7.40 -6.41
CA SER A 201 -6.35 -5.95 -6.41
C SER A 201 -4.97 -5.56 -6.97
N VAL A 202 -3.90 -6.24 -6.53
CA VAL A 202 -2.55 -6.06 -7.08
C VAL A 202 -2.49 -6.46 -8.56
N GLY A 203 -3.10 -7.58 -8.94
CA GLY A 203 -3.15 -8.03 -10.34
C GLY A 203 -3.81 -7.00 -11.26
N LYS A 204 -4.92 -6.36 -10.84
CA LYS A 204 -5.58 -5.29 -11.60
C LYS A 204 -4.73 -4.04 -11.72
N ILE A 205 -3.94 -3.70 -10.70
CA ILE A 205 -2.96 -2.61 -10.78
C ILE A 205 -1.89 -2.95 -11.82
N VAL A 206 -1.30 -4.15 -11.75
CA VAL A 206 -0.26 -4.55 -12.70
C VAL A 206 -0.80 -4.58 -14.13
N GLU A 207 -2.00 -5.13 -14.35
CA GLU A 207 -2.66 -5.11 -15.66
C GLU A 207 -2.84 -3.67 -16.20
N GLU A 208 -3.35 -2.74 -15.38
CA GLU A 208 -3.50 -1.34 -15.80
C GLU A 208 -2.18 -0.74 -16.29
N PHE A 209 -1.08 -1.01 -15.57
CA PHE A 209 0.20 -0.37 -15.85
C PHE A 209 0.98 -1.06 -16.97
N LEU A 210 0.87 -2.38 -17.11
CA LEU A 210 1.41 -3.09 -18.26
C LEU A 210 0.71 -2.70 -19.56
N ASN A 211 -0.60 -2.46 -19.55
CA ASN A 211 -1.33 -1.98 -20.72
C ASN A 211 -0.87 -0.58 -21.18
N LYS A 212 -0.17 0.18 -20.32
CA LYS A 212 0.44 1.46 -20.66
C LYS A 212 1.90 1.33 -21.07
N CYS A 213 2.54 0.18 -20.86
CA CYS A 213 3.90 -0.05 -21.31
C CYS A 213 3.92 -0.10 -22.83
N ASN A 214 4.74 0.74 -23.47
CA ASN A 214 4.97 0.69 -24.91
C ASN A 214 5.97 -0.42 -25.27
N CYS A 215 5.70 -1.67 -24.85
CA CYS A 215 6.54 -2.83 -25.11
C CYS A 215 5.71 -4.12 -25.22
N GLU A 216 6.29 -5.15 -25.82
CA GLU A 216 5.70 -6.49 -25.79
C GLU A 216 5.77 -7.07 -24.38
N ILE A 217 4.63 -7.54 -23.87
CA ILE A 217 4.54 -8.17 -22.56
C ILE A 217 4.84 -9.67 -22.72
N PRO A 218 5.82 -10.23 -21.99
CA PRO A 218 6.12 -11.65 -22.08
C PRO A 218 4.91 -12.51 -21.73
N GLY A 219 4.63 -13.54 -22.54
CA GLY A 219 3.44 -14.38 -22.36
C GLY A 219 3.31 -15.03 -20.98
N TYR A 220 4.43 -15.31 -20.30
CA TYR A 220 4.42 -15.84 -18.94
C TYR A 220 3.90 -14.82 -17.92
N VAL A 221 4.21 -13.53 -18.08
CA VAL A 221 3.69 -12.44 -17.24
C VAL A 221 2.18 -12.33 -17.43
N THR A 222 1.71 -12.38 -18.68
CA THR A 222 0.28 -12.40 -18.99
C THR A 222 -0.43 -13.60 -18.36
N ALA A 223 0.18 -14.79 -18.41
CA ALA A 223 -0.40 -16.00 -17.82
C ALA A 223 -0.51 -15.91 -16.28
N ILE A 224 0.55 -15.44 -15.61
CA ILE A 224 0.51 -15.18 -14.16
C ILE A 224 -0.60 -14.19 -13.82
N LEU A 225 -0.68 -13.08 -14.57
CA LEU A 225 -1.68 -12.05 -14.29
C LEU A 225 -3.10 -12.54 -14.49
N LYS A 226 -3.37 -13.34 -15.52
CA LYS A 226 -4.69 -13.95 -15.73
C LYS A 226 -5.15 -14.73 -14.50
N ASN A 227 -4.26 -15.52 -13.89
CA ASN A 227 -4.57 -16.23 -12.65
C ASN A 227 -4.75 -15.27 -11.46
N CYS A 228 -4.00 -14.17 -11.36
CA CYS A 228 -4.19 -13.19 -10.29
C CYS A 228 -5.56 -12.49 -10.37
N ILE A 229 -6.02 -12.17 -11.59
CA ILE A 229 -7.23 -11.38 -11.84
C ILE A 229 -8.45 -12.22 -12.23
N ASP A 230 -8.42 -13.54 -12.03
CA ASP A 230 -9.56 -14.39 -12.35
C ASP A 230 -10.79 -13.97 -11.52
N PRO A 231 -11.97 -13.79 -12.12
CA PRO A 231 -13.17 -13.42 -11.36
C PRO A 231 -13.53 -14.43 -10.27
N ASP A 232 -13.25 -15.72 -10.49
CA ASP A 232 -13.45 -16.77 -9.49
C ASP A 232 -12.20 -16.92 -8.60
N PRO A 233 -12.30 -16.63 -7.28
CA PRO A 233 -11.18 -16.79 -6.36
C PRO A 233 -10.64 -18.23 -6.26
N ALA A 234 -11.39 -19.25 -6.70
CA ALA A 234 -10.91 -20.63 -6.77
C ALA A 234 -9.82 -20.83 -7.84
N ASN A 235 -9.86 -20.04 -8.92
CA ASN A 235 -8.88 -20.09 -10.01
C ASN A 235 -7.64 -19.22 -9.74
N ARG A 236 -7.67 -18.40 -8.69
CA ARG A 236 -6.52 -17.58 -8.30
C ARG A 236 -5.51 -18.37 -7.49
N TYR A 237 -4.25 -17.93 -7.58
CA TYR A 237 -3.17 -18.40 -6.71
C TYR A 237 -3.61 -18.46 -5.24
N GLU A 238 -3.25 -19.55 -4.57
CA GLU A 238 -3.59 -19.72 -3.17
C GLU A 238 -2.87 -18.69 -2.29
N HIS A 239 -1.60 -18.39 -2.58
CA HIS A 239 -0.78 -17.49 -1.77
C HIS A 239 -0.02 -16.51 -2.65
N ALA A 240 0.22 -15.30 -2.14
CA ALA A 240 1.02 -14.30 -2.85
C ALA A 240 2.48 -14.77 -3.05
N SER A 241 3.01 -15.56 -2.12
CA SER A 241 4.34 -16.19 -2.26
C SER A 241 4.45 -17.17 -3.43
N LEU A 242 3.34 -17.81 -3.86
CA LEU A 242 3.35 -18.67 -5.05
C LEU A 242 3.46 -17.83 -6.33
N VAL A 243 2.73 -16.71 -6.39
CA VAL A 243 2.84 -15.74 -7.50
C VAL A 243 4.29 -15.23 -7.61
N TYR A 244 4.89 -14.88 -6.48
CA TYR A 244 6.26 -14.37 -6.43
C TYR A 244 7.27 -15.41 -6.95
N LYS A 245 7.16 -16.66 -6.48
CA LYS A 245 8.05 -17.75 -6.91
C LYS A 245 7.96 -18.01 -8.41
N ASP A 246 6.75 -18.09 -8.96
CA ASP A 246 6.55 -18.31 -10.40
C ASP A 246 7.09 -17.13 -11.23
N LEU A 247 6.85 -15.90 -10.76
CA LEU A 247 7.36 -14.70 -11.44
C LEU A 247 8.88 -14.64 -11.45
N GLU A 248 9.54 -14.91 -10.31
CA GLU A 248 11.00 -14.95 -10.20
C GLU A 248 11.59 -16.04 -11.11
N PHE A 249 11.08 -17.27 -10.99
CA PHE A 249 11.57 -18.41 -11.75
C PHE A 249 11.47 -18.17 -13.26
N LEU A 250 10.32 -17.73 -13.75
CA LEU A 250 10.09 -17.53 -15.18
C LEU A 250 10.87 -16.32 -15.70
N THR A 251 11.02 -15.25 -14.91
CA THR A 251 11.85 -14.11 -15.30
C THR A 251 13.32 -14.51 -15.48
N GLU A 252 13.88 -15.28 -14.55
CA GLU A 252 15.28 -15.72 -14.65
C GLU A 252 15.48 -16.75 -15.77
N TYR A 253 14.54 -17.67 -15.95
CA TYR A 253 14.57 -18.63 -17.05
C TYR A 253 14.63 -17.94 -18.43
N HIS A 254 13.75 -16.95 -18.64
CA HIS A 254 13.73 -16.21 -19.90
C HIS A 254 14.98 -15.33 -20.08
N ARG A 255 15.45 -14.66 -19.03
CA ARG A 255 16.69 -13.87 -19.07
C ARG A 255 17.90 -14.70 -19.51
N LYS A 256 18.06 -15.91 -18.94
CA LYS A 256 19.15 -16.83 -19.34
C LYS A 256 19.00 -17.32 -20.78
N LYS A 257 17.78 -17.63 -21.20
CA LYS A 257 17.50 -18.10 -22.56
C LYS A 257 17.85 -17.04 -23.61
N ASP A 258 17.55 -15.77 -23.35
CA ASP A 258 17.84 -14.67 -24.27
C ASP A 258 19.34 -14.34 -24.30
N ALA A 259 20.04 -14.42 -23.16
CA ALA A 259 21.50 -14.26 -23.11
C ALA A 259 22.23 -15.31 -23.97
N ILE A 260 21.78 -16.56 -23.94
CA ILE A 260 22.32 -17.64 -24.78
C ILE A 260 22.06 -17.34 -26.26
N ARG A 261 20.84 -16.92 -26.63
CA ARG A 261 20.49 -16.59 -28.01
C ARG A 261 21.31 -15.44 -28.60
N ASN A 262 21.65 -14.45 -27.79
CA ASN A 262 22.44 -13.28 -28.22
C ASN A 262 23.96 -13.52 -28.22
N SER A 263 24.41 -14.71 -27.80
CA SER A 263 25.83 -15.10 -27.77
C SER A 263 26.27 -15.89 -29.01
N PHE A 264 25.38 -16.08 -30.00
CA PHE A 264 25.61 -16.73 -31.28
C PHE A 264 25.15 -15.81 -32.43
#